data_AF-A0A397VZ72-F1
#
_entry.id   AF-A0A397VZ72-F1
#
_cell.length_a   1.000
_cell.length_b   1.000
_cell.length_c   1.000
_cell.angle_alpha   90.00
_cell.angle_beta   90.00
_cell.angle_gamma   90.00
#
_symmetry.space_group_name_H-M   'P 1'
#
loop_
_entity.id
_entity.type
_entity.pdbx_description
1 polymer ?
#
loop_
_entity_poly.entity_id
_entity_poly.type
_entity_poly.pdbx_seq_one_letter_code
_entity_poly.pdbx_strand_id
1 'polypeptide(L)'
;MSIDNPIKKVYPGDFDPALCVVPKTLNATIHPLVSSFYSLGNDRIITRYKNLNPQVDVNVLRNCLEYNPKFYKWAASDLFNVIDSNGKRQMIIIESGSSPAGQCGMPLLNINNKRQNGYKHVIQTAFKEALKDADLSLGELAVVYDIANNEIEVTGYANAISEEAKEHVWIVMLQDDARYEQPIKWENQIMYIRDQEGGYYQITINTNYHIND
;
A
#
# COMPACT_ATOMS: atom_id res chain seq x y z
N MET A 1 -21.14 9.92 -9.45
CA MET A 1 -21.45 9.73 -8.02
C MET A 1 -21.13 11.05 -7.34
N SER A 2 -22.08 11.59 -6.57
CA SER A 2 -21.91 12.91 -5.99
C SER A 2 -20.79 12.92 -4.95
N ILE A 3 -20.16 14.08 -4.84
CA ILE A 3 -19.09 14.45 -3.91
C ILE A 3 -19.65 14.61 -2.48
N ASP A 4 -20.83 14.06 -2.19
CA ASP A 4 -21.63 14.42 -1.03
C ASP A 4 -21.12 13.82 0.29
N ASN A 5 -20.15 12.89 0.22
CA ASN A 5 -19.59 12.33 1.43
C ASN A 5 -18.07 12.17 1.39
N PRO A 6 -17.30 13.22 1.71
CA PRO A 6 -15.84 13.16 1.73
C PRO A 6 -15.29 12.28 2.87
N ILE A 7 -16.14 11.73 3.74
CA ILE A 7 -15.71 10.99 4.93
C ILE A 7 -16.59 9.78 5.18
N LYS A 8 -15.98 8.61 5.33
CA LYS A 8 -16.70 7.39 5.75
C LYS A 8 -15.89 6.60 6.76
N LYS A 9 -16.55 5.79 7.57
CA LYS A 9 -15.90 4.80 8.44
C LYS A 9 -16.00 3.42 7.82
N VAL A 10 -14.97 2.61 8.02
CA VAL A 10 -15.00 1.17 7.82
C VAL A 10 -14.63 0.47 9.12
N TYR A 11 -15.21 -0.69 9.35
CA TYR A 11 -15.03 -1.51 10.54
C TYR A 11 -14.43 -2.87 10.21
N PRO A 12 -13.88 -3.59 11.19
CA PRO A 12 -13.43 -4.96 10.99
C PRO A 12 -14.58 -5.82 10.45
N GLY A 13 -14.31 -6.60 9.40
CA GLY A 13 -15.32 -7.38 8.69
C GLY A 13 -16.07 -6.68 7.54
N ASP A 14 -15.90 -5.37 7.33
CA ASP A 14 -16.58 -4.63 6.24
C ASP A 14 -16.00 -4.88 4.83
N PHE A 15 -14.96 -5.71 4.72
CA PHE A 15 -14.28 -5.92 3.44
C PHE A 15 -15.19 -6.57 2.41
N ASP A 16 -15.62 -5.77 1.41
CA ASP A 16 -16.29 -6.24 0.21
C ASP A 16 -15.33 -6.24 -0.99
N PRO A 17 -14.98 -7.41 -1.54
CA PRO A 17 -14.18 -7.51 -2.77
C PRO A 17 -14.73 -6.66 -3.93
N ALA A 18 -16.05 -6.50 -4.07
CA ALA A 18 -16.65 -5.75 -5.17
C ALA A 18 -16.39 -4.24 -5.08
N LEU A 19 -16.13 -3.73 -3.87
CA LEU A 19 -15.81 -2.32 -3.62
C LEU A 19 -14.30 -2.06 -3.52
N CYS A 20 -13.51 -3.10 -3.30
CA CYS A 20 -12.07 -3.00 -3.04
C CYS A 20 -11.18 -3.50 -4.19
N VAL A 21 -11.75 -4.07 -5.25
CA VAL A 21 -10.99 -4.71 -6.35
C VAL A 21 -11.59 -4.29 -7.67
N VAL A 22 -10.75 -4.02 -8.67
CA VAL A 22 -11.27 -3.67 -9.99
C VAL A 22 -12.02 -4.88 -10.59
N PRO A 23 -13.20 -4.70 -11.23
CA PRO A 23 -14.04 -5.82 -11.65
C PRO A 23 -13.34 -6.86 -12.53
N LYS A 24 -12.41 -6.41 -13.38
CA LYS A 24 -11.64 -7.28 -14.29
C LYS A 24 -10.72 -8.26 -13.56
N THR A 25 -10.28 -7.92 -12.35
CA THR A 25 -9.31 -8.70 -11.59
C THR A 25 -9.95 -9.48 -10.46
N LEU A 26 -11.25 -9.28 -10.18
CA LEU A 26 -12.01 -9.91 -9.09
C LEU A 26 -11.93 -11.45 -9.08
N ASN A 27 -11.84 -12.08 -10.24
CA ASN A 27 -11.67 -13.53 -10.40
C ASN A 27 -10.33 -13.93 -11.04
N ALA A 28 -9.43 -12.96 -11.28
CA ALA A 28 -8.13 -13.23 -11.86
C ALA A 28 -7.23 -13.98 -10.87
N THR A 29 -6.60 -15.04 -11.34
CA THR A 29 -5.58 -15.80 -10.63
C THR A 29 -4.22 -15.53 -11.26
N ILE A 30 -3.17 -15.54 -10.43
CA ILE A 30 -1.82 -15.34 -10.93
C ILE A 30 -1.35 -16.58 -11.73
N HIS A 31 -0.50 -16.37 -12.73
CA HIS A 31 0.10 -17.48 -13.47
C HIS A 31 0.97 -18.35 -12.53
N PRO A 32 0.92 -19.70 -12.60
CA PRO A 32 1.64 -20.58 -11.66
C PRO A 32 3.15 -20.34 -11.59
N LEU A 33 3.78 -20.04 -12.72
CA LEU A 33 5.20 -19.68 -12.76
C LEU A 33 5.47 -18.40 -11.96
N VAL A 34 4.61 -17.38 -12.06
CA VAL A 34 4.79 -16.14 -11.30
C VAL A 34 4.56 -16.39 -9.81
N SER A 35 3.55 -17.18 -9.45
CA SER A 35 3.34 -17.63 -8.05
C SER A 35 4.56 -18.34 -7.48
N SER A 36 5.19 -19.22 -8.26
CA SER A 36 6.40 -19.91 -7.81
C SER A 36 7.58 -18.97 -7.59
N PHE A 37 7.72 -17.91 -8.40
CA PHE A 37 8.70 -16.84 -8.16
C PHE A 37 8.45 -16.07 -6.86
N TYR A 38 7.19 -15.76 -6.52
CA TYR A 38 6.83 -15.09 -5.26
C TYR A 38 7.20 -15.88 -4.01
N SER A 39 7.27 -17.22 -4.12
CA SER A 39 7.64 -18.10 -3.00
C SER A 39 9.14 -18.37 -2.89
N LEU A 40 9.97 -17.76 -3.75
CA LEU A 40 11.42 -17.91 -3.64
C LEU A 40 11.95 -17.06 -2.48
N GLY A 41 12.66 -17.70 -1.56
CA GLY A 41 13.48 -16.99 -0.59
C GLY A 41 14.76 -16.42 -1.22
N ASN A 42 15.41 -15.48 -0.52
CA ASN A 42 16.61 -14.77 -0.97
C ASN A 42 17.69 -15.72 -1.51
N ASP A 43 17.97 -16.85 -0.86
CA ASP A 43 19.00 -17.80 -1.31
C ASP A 43 18.73 -18.37 -2.72
N ARG A 44 17.47 -18.69 -3.03
CA ARG A 44 17.10 -19.20 -4.35
C ARG A 44 17.16 -18.10 -5.41
N ILE A 45 16.77 -16.88 -5.05
CA ILE A 45 16.88 -15.69 -5.94
C ILE A 45 18.35 -15.44 -6.28
N ILE A 46 19.21 -15.38 -5.26
CA ILE A 46 20.66 -15.18 -5.38
C ILE A 46 21.29 -16.25 -6.28
N THR A 47 20.99 -17.52 -6.02
CA THR A 47 21.53 -18.65 -6.80
C THR A 47 21.16 -18.51 -8.28
N ARG A 48 19.89 -18.21 -8.58
CA ARG A 48 19.42 -18.02 -9.96
C ARG A 48 20.09 -16.83 -10.63
N TYR A 49 20.18 -15.69 -9.93
CA TYR A 49 20.76 -14.48 -10.48
C TYR A 49 22.26 -14.65 -10.76
N LYS A 50 23.00 -15.30 -9.86
CA LYS A 50 24.43 -15.62 -10.03
C LYS A 50 24.68 -16.54 -11.23
N ASN A 51 23.82 -17.55 -11.44
CA ASN A 51 23.95 -18.44 -12.60
C ASN A 51 23.76 -17.71 -13.93
N LEU A 52 22.88 -16.69 -13.96
CA LEU A 52 22.67 -15.85 -15.14
C LEU A 52 23.73 -14.74 -15.28
N ASN A 53 24.36 -14.34 -14.18
CA ASN A 53 25.33 -13.24 -14.11
C ASN A 53 26.57 -13.66 -13.28
N PRO A 54 27.48 -14.48 -13.86
CA PRO A 54 28.62 -15.07 -13.14
C PRO A 54 29.58 -14.05 -12.51
N GLN A 55 29.57 -12.81 -12.96
CA GLN A 55 30.40 -11.71 -12.46
C GLN A 55 29.90 -11.10 -11.15
N VAL A 56 28.67 -11.40 -10.71
CA VAL A 56 28.04 -10.75 -9.55
C VAL A 56 28.66 -11.23 -8.24
N ASP A 57 28.93 -10.29 -7.33
CA ASP A 57 29.29 -10.61 -5.95
C ASP A 57 28.02 -11.02 -5.16
N VAL A 58 28.03 -12.26 -4.68
CA VAL A 58 26.92 -12.87 -3.95
C VAL A 58 26.69 -12.20 -2.59
N ASN A 59 27.75 -11.73 -1.94
CA ASN A 59 27.64 -11.08 -0.63
C ASN A 59 27.01 -9.70 -0.77
N VAL A 60 27.41 -8.93 -1.78
CA VAL A 60 26.78 -7.64 -2.08
C VAL A 60 25.30 -7.81 -2.43
N LEU A 61 24.98 -8.78 -3.30
CA LEU A 61 23.58 -9.06 -3.66
C LEU A 61 22.73 -9.46 -2.45
N ARG A 62 23.27 -10.28 -1.55
CA ARG A 62 22.59 -10.65 -0.31
C ARG A 62 22.29 -9.44 0.56
N ASN A 63 23.29 -8.59 0.78
CA ASN A 63 23.12 -7.36 1.56
C ASN A 63 22.02 -6.46 0.96
N CYS A 64 21.94 -6.37 -0.37
CA CYS A 64 20.86 -5.62 -1.04
C CYS A 64 19.47 -6.22 -0.79
N LEU A 65 19.32 -7.55 -0.85
CA LEU A 65 18.03 -8.23 -0.66
C LEU A 65 17.58 -8.29 0.81
N GLU A 66 18.51 -8.18 1.75
CA GLU A 66 18.24 -8.17 3.20
C GLU A 66 18.04 -6.76 3.76
N TYR A 67 18.34 -5.72 2.97
CA TYR A 67 18.20 -4.34 3.39
C TYR A 67 16.72 -3.99 3.65
N ASN A 68 16.43 -3.57 4.88
CA ASN A 68 15.12 -3.05 5.28
C ASN A 68 15.22 -1.54 5.53
N PRO A 69 14.70 -0.68 4.63
CA PRO A 69 14.83 0.76 4.76
C PRO A 69 14.07 1.27 5.99
N LYS A 70 14.61 2.26 6.71
CA LYS A 70 13.94 2.86 7.87
C LYS A 70 12.65 3.60 7.49
N PHE A 71 12.69 4.33 6.39
CA PHE A 71 11.62 5.25 5.97
C PHE A 71 10.89 4.80 4.68
N TYR A 72 11.55 4.09 3.79
CA TYR A 72 10.98 3.75 2.48
C TYR A 72 10.33 2.35 2.47
N LYS A 73 9.29 2.15 3.30
CA LYS A 73 8.75 0.81 3.61
C LYS A 73 7.95 0.14 2.49
N TRP A 74 7.37 0.93 1.60
CA TRP A 74 6.56 0.43 0.49
C TRP A 74 6.90 1.20 -0.78
N ALA A 75 7.10 0.46 -1.87
CA ALA A 75 7.52 1.03 -3.12
C ALA A 75 7.06 0.18 -4.30
N ALA A 76 6.91 0.81 -5.45
CA ALA A 76 6.83 0.12 -6.73
C ALA A 76 7.81 0.75 -7.68
N SER A 77 8.09 0.04 -8.77
CA SER A 77 8.91 0.56 -9.84
C SER A 77 8.34 0.09 -11.15
N ASP A 78 8.31 0.98 -12.12
CA ASP A 78 7.90 0.65 -13.47
C ASP A 78 9.11 0.20 -14.26
N LEU A 79 8.95 -0.92 -14.97
CA LEU A 79 10.04 -1.52 -15.72
C LEU A 79 9.68 -1.72 -17.18
N PHE A 80 10.64 -1.49 -18.07
CA PHE A 80 10.58 -1.94 -19.45
C PHE A 80 11.42 -3.20 -19.66
N ASN A 81 10.85 -4.15 -20.38
CA ASN A 81 11.57 -5.28 -20.95
C ASN A 81 12.03 -4.90 -22.36
N VAL A 82 13.29 -4.49 -22.49
CA VAL A 82 13.87 -3.99 -23.75
C VAL A 82 14.79 -5.00 -24.39
N ILE A 83 15.05 -4.82 -25.68
CA ILE A 83 16.03 -5.59 -26.45
C ILE A 83 16.95 -4.60 -27.16
N ASP A 84 18.26 -4.76 -27.02
CA ASP A 84 19.22 -3.93 -27.77
C ASP A 84 19.39 -4.40 -29.23
N SER A 85 20.19 -3.67 -30.00
CA SER A 85 20.47 -4.00 -31.41
C SER A 85 21.18 -5.34 -31.61
N ASN A 86 21.80 -5.88 -30.56
CA ASN A 86 22.48 -7.18 -30.57
C ASN A 86 21.57 -8.32 -30.09
N GLY A 87 20.29 -8.04 -29.80
CA GLY A 87 19.32 -9.03 -29.31
C GLY A 87 19.37 -9.26 -27.80
N LYS A 88 20.13 -8.46 -27.04
CA LYS A 88 20.25 -8.61 -25.58
C LYS A 88 18.99 -8.10 -24.89
N ARG A 89 18.30 -8.99 -24.18
CA ARG A 89 17.12 -8.66 -23.37
C ARG A 89 17.53 -8.12 -22.00
N GLN A 90 16.96 -6.99 -21.59
CA GLN A 90 17.21 -6.40 -20.27
C GLN A 90 15.95 -5.77 -19.68
N MET A 91 15.83 -5.82 -18.36
CA MET A 91 14.86 -5.02 -17.63
C MET A 91 15.49 -3.67 -17.28
N ILE A 92 14.81 -2.58 -17.57
CA ILE A 92 15.24 -1.21 -17.23
C ILE A 92 14.18 -0.59 -16.32
N ILE A 93 14.61 0.04 -15.23
CA ILE A 93 13.74 0.81 -14.33
C ILE A 93 13.50 2.18 -14.96
N ILE A 94 12.24 2.57 -15.08
CA ILE A 94 11.82 3.86 -15.62
C ILE A 94 11.54 4.84 -14.49
N GLU A 95 10.79 4.39 -13.49
CA GLU A 95 10.48 5.16 -12.29
C GLU A 95 10.45 4.28 -11.05
N SER A 96 10.60 4.90 -9.89
CA SER A 96 10.37 4.31 -8.58
C SER A 96 9.47 5.23 -7.77
N GLY A 97 8.39 4.70 -7.24
CA GLY A 97 7.38 5.44 -6.48
C GLY A 97 7.25 4.93 -5.05
N SER A 98 6.97 5.85 -4.12
CA SER A 98 6.94 5.61 -2.66
C SER A 98 5.54 5.45 -2.07
N SER A 99 4.52 5.59 -2.91
CA SER A 99 3.11 5.39 -2.56
C SER A 99 2.37 4.78 -3.75
N PRO A 100 2.77 3.58 -4.20
CA PRO A 100 2.21 3.02 -5.41
C PRO A 100 0.81 2.48 -5.20
N ALA A 101 -0.04 2.74 -6.20
CA ALA A 101 -1.27 2.02 -6.43
C ALA A 101 -1.00 0.66 -7.09
N GLY A 102 -1.89 -0.30 -6.94
CA GLY A 102 -1.86 -1.54 -7.71
C GLY A 102 -2.51 -2.73 -7.04
N GLN A 103 -2.73 -2.74 -5.72
CA GLN A 103 -3.31 -3.90 -5.05
C GLN A 103 -4.75 -4.17 -5.48
N CYS A 104 -5.50 -3.12 -5.83
CA CYS A 104 -6.84 -3.23 -6.40
C CYS A 104 -6.86 -4.00 -7.73
N GLY A 105 -5.73 -4.03 -8.45
CA GLY A 105 -5.52 -4.72 -9.72
C GLY A 105 -4.76 -6.05 -9.61
N MET A 106 -4.23 -6.40 -8.44
CA MET A 106 -3.42 -7.61 -8.30
C MET A 106 -4.27 -8.88 -8.34
N PRO A 107 -3.90 -9.89 -9.17
CA PRO A 107 -4.50 -11.21 -9.11
C PRO A 107 -4.25 -11.91 -7.78
N LEU A 108 -5.06 -12.91 -7.44
CA LEU A 108 -4.80 -13.74 -6.26
C LEU A 108 -3.49 -14.51 -6.43
N LEU A 109 -2.56 -14.35 -5.47
CA LEU A 109 -1.30 -15.10 -5.42
C LEU A 109 -1.52 -16.62 -5.27
N ASN A 110 -2.63 -16.99 -4.62
CA ASN A 110 -3.11 -18.36 -4.45
C ASN A 110 -4.63 -18.35 -4.52
N ILE A 111 -5.24 -19.28 -5.25
CA ILE A 111 -6.69 -19.37 -5.45
C ILE A 111 -7.48 -19.57 -4.15
N ASN A 112 -6.84 -20.14 -3.12
CA ASN A 112 -7.46 -20.34 -1.81
C ASN A 112 -7.38 -19.10 -0.91
N ASN A 113 -6.70 -18.03 -1.35
CA ASN A 113 -6.60 -16.79 -0.59
C ASN A 113 -7.85 -15.93 -0.77
N LYS A 114 -8.22 -15.19 0.29
CA LYS A 114 -9.22 -14.13 0.19
C LYS A 114 -8.64 -12.92 -0.54
N ARG A 115 -9.48 -12.12 -1.21
CA ARG A 115 -9.04 -10.88 -1.89
C ARG A 115 -8.36 -9.89 -0.96
N GLN A 116 -8.83 -9.79 0.27
CA GLN A 116 -8.22 -8.96 1.32
C GLN A 116 -6.75 -9.34 1.59
N ASN A 117 -6.32 -10.58 1.29
CA ASN A 117 -4.97 -11.04 1.62
C ASN A 117 -3.87 -10.24 0.90
N GLY A 118 -4.15 -9.65 -0.27
CA GLY A 118 -3.19 -8.78 -0.96
C GLY A 118 -2.91 -7.51 -0.16
N TYR A 119 -3.97 -6.77 0.19
CA TYR A 119 -3.89 -5.59 1.06
C TYR A 119 -3.30 -5.93 2.43
N LYS A 120 -3.79 -7.00 3.07
CA LYS A 120 -3.30 -7.44 4.38
C LYS A 120 -1.82 -7.80 4.35
N HIS A 121 -1.34 -8.43 3.29
CA HIS A 121 0.08 -8.72 3.13
C HIS A 121 0.92 -7.44 3.15
N VAL A 122 0.55 -6.41 2.38
CA VAL A 122 1.24 -5.11 2.39
C VAL A 122 1.23 -4.50 3.79
N ILE A 123 0.07 -4.43 4.43
CA ILE A 123 -0.06 -3.87 5.79
C ILE A 123 0.83 -4.62 6.78
N GLN A 124 0.81 -5.95 6.77
CA GLN A 124 1.56 -6.78 7.71
C GLN A 124 3.08 -6.80 7.47
N THR A 125 3.53 -6.54 6.25
CA THR A 125 4.96 -6.59 5.90
C THR A 125 5.62 -5.22 5.93
N ALA A 126 4.93 -4.18 5.45
CA ALA A 126 5.49 -2.82 5.35
C ALA A 126 5.12 -1.93 6.56
N PHE A 127 3.91 -2.08 7.10
CA PHE A 127 3.34 -1.12 8.05
C PHE A 127 3.01 -1.68 9.43
N LYS A 128 3.26 -2.97 9.68
CA LYS A 128 2.91 -3.63 10.94
C LYS A 128 3.52 -2.97 12.17
N GLU A 129 4.81 -2.62 12.11
CA GLU A 129 5.47 -1.95 13.25
C GLU A 129 4.88 -0.55 13.46
N ALA A 130 4.60 0.21 12.39
CA ALA A 130 3.96 1.52 12.49
C ALA A 130 2.54 1.44 13.10
N LEU A 131 1.79 0.37 12.79
CA LEU A 131 0.49 0.12 13.40
C LEU A 131 0.58 -0.31 14.87
N LYS A 132 1.63 -1.07 15.23
CA LYS A 132 1.85 -1.51 16.60
C LYS A 132 2.29 -0.37 17.52
N ASP A 133 3.09 0.55 16.98
CA ASP A 133 3.56 1.74 17.70
C ASP A 133 2.50 2.85 17.78
N ALA A 134 1.36 2.69 17.11
CA ALA A 134 0.24 3.60 17.21
C ALA A 134 -0.43 3.49 18.59
N ASP A 135 -0.37 4.56 19.36
CA ASP A 135 -1.13 4.66 20.61
C ASP A 135 -2.58 5.11 20.30
N LEU A 136 -3.45 4.12 20.13
CA LEU A 136 -4.87 4.32 19.85
C LEU A 136 -5.61 5.06 20.98
N SER A 137 -5.04 5.15 22.19
CA SER A 137 -5.61 5.98 23.25
C SER A 137 -5.47 7.48 22.97
N LEU A 138 -4.54 7.85 22.09
CA LEU A 138 -4.29 9.23 21.68
C LEU A 138 -5.17 9.65 20.49
N GLY A 139 -5.84 8.75 19.79
CA GLY A 139 -6.61 9.10 18.60
C GLY A 139 -7.00 7.90 17.73
N GLU A 140 -7.80 8.18 16.71
CA GLU A 140 -8.37 7.19 15.80
C GLU A 140 -7.49 7.00 14.54
N LEU A 141 -7.81 6.04 13.69
CA LEU A 141 -7.06 5.75 12.47
C LEU A 141 -7.71 6.37 11.23
N ALA A 142 -6.91 6.80 10.26
CA ALA A 142 -7.42 7.31 8.99
C ALA A 142 -6.56 6.94 7.78
N VAL A 143 -7.21 6.75 6.63
CA VAL A 143 -6.62 6.76 5.31
C VAL A 143 -7.09 8.00 4.58
N VAL A 144 -6.15 8.87 4.23
CA VAL A 144 -6.40 10.17 3.58
C VAL A 144 -5.96 10.09 2.13
N TYR A 145 -6.76 10.63 1.21
CA TYR A 145 -6.47 10.66 -0.23
C TYR A 145 -7.08 11.90 -0.87
N ASP A 146 -6.55 12.32 -2.02
CA ASP A 146 -6.89 13.57 -2.71
C ASP A 146 -7.52 13.35 -4.10
N ILE A 147 -7.40 12.14 -4.68
CA ILE A 147 -7.96 11.84 -6.01
C ILE A 147 -9.09 10.80 -5.91
N ALA A 148 -10.31 11.21 -6.30
CA ALA A 148 -11.53 10.40 -6.23
C ALA A 148 -11.42 9.02 -6.92
N ASN A 149 -10.62 8.90 -7.99
CA ASN A 149 -10.46 7.65 -8.73
C ASN A 149 -9.69 6.56 -7.94
N ASN A 150 -9.08 6.91 -6.81
CA ASN A 150 -8.36 5.97 -5.95
C ASN A 150 -9.25 5.32 -4.88
N GLU A 151 -10.56 5.64 -4.83
CA GLU A 151 -11.46 5.18 -3.76
C GLU A 151 -11.48 3.65 -3.60
N ILE A 152 -11.42 2.89 -4.70
CA ILE A 152 -11.41 1.41 -4.66
C ILE A 152 -10.20 0.90 -3.86
N GLU A 153 -9.01 1.42 -4.16
CA GLU A 153 -7.77 0.99 -3.52
C GLU A 153 -7.67 1.49 -2.07
N VAL A 154 -8.05 2.74 -1.84
CA VAL A 154 -8.13 3.35 -0.51
C VAL A 154 -9.07 2.55 0.39
N THR A 155 -10.25 2.18 -0.12
CA THR A 155 -11.22 1.37 0.63
C THR A 155 -10.64 0.00 0.96
N GLY A 156 -9.89 -0.62 0.05
CA GLY A 156 -9.18 -1.88 0.29
C GLY A 156 -8.14 -1.79 1.41
N TYR A 157 -7.31 -0.74 1.42
CA TYR A 157 -6.32 -0.52 2.47
C TYR A 157 -6.96 -0.18 3.82
N ALA A 158 -7.96 0.69 3.85
CA ALA A 158 -8.66 1.07 5.08
C ALA A 158 -9.30 -0.15 5.76
N ASN A 159 -9.95 -1.03 4.98
CA ASN A 159 -10.48 -2.29 5.50
C ASN A 159 -9.39 -3.24 6.02
N ALA A 160 -8.25 -3.33 5.33
CA ALA A 160 -7.14 -4.16 5.78
C ALA A 160 -6.48 -3.63 7.07
N ILE A 161 -6.34 -2.31 7.20
CA ILE A 161 -5.87 -1.63 8.41
C ILE A 161 -6.86 -1.87 9.55
N SER A 162 -8.16 -1.67 9.30
CA SER A 162 -9.22 -1.87 10.28
C SER A 162 -9.22 -3.30 10.84
N GLU A 163 -9.10 -4.31 9.96
CA GLU A 163 -9.01 -5.72 10.36
C GLU A 163 -7.76 -6.03 11.20
N GLU A 164 -6.61 -5.45 10.86
CA GLU A 164 -5.35 -5.70 11.57
C GLU A 164 -5.31 -4.97 12.92
N ALA A 165 -5.77 -3.73 12.97
CA ALA A 165 -5.83 -2.90 14.18
C ALA A 165 -7.00 -3.30 15.10
N LYS A 166 -8.02 -3.98 14.56
CA LYS A 166 -9.29 -4.30 15.24
C LYS A 166 -10.07 -3.07 15.71
N GLU A 167 -9.92 -1.97 14.97
CA GLU A 167 -10.56 -0.68 15.22
C GLU A 167 -11.17 -0.14 13.94
N HIS A 168 -12.09 0.84 14.03
CA HIS A 168 -12.57 1.52 12.83
C HIS A 168 -11.48 2.39 12.22
N VAL A 169 -11.60 2.61 10.90
CA VAL A 169 -10.71 3.48 10.15
C VAL A 169 -11.55 4.49 9.36
N TRP A 170 -11.17 5.76 9.44
CA TRP A 170 -11.73 6.80 8.59
C TRP A 170 -11.14 6.70 7.19
N ILE A 171 -11.98 6.89 6.17
CA ILE A 171 -11.57 7.16 4.80
C ILE A 171 -11.93 8.61 4.54
N VAL A 172 -10.93 9.42 4.24
CA VAL A 172 -11.08 10.88 4.09
C VAL A 172 -10.58 11.33 2.74
N MET A 173 -11.48 11.90 1.95
CA MET A 173 -11.18 12.54 0.69
C MET A 173 -10.92 14.03 0.90
N LEU A 174 -9.72 14.46 0.56
CA LEU A 174 -9.37 15.88 0.45
C LEU A 174 -9.89 16.41 -0.88
N GLN A 175 -10.46 17.61 -0.85
CA GLN A 175 -10.95 18.28 -2.05
C GLN A 175 -9.80 19.04 -2.69
N ASP A 176 -9.57 18.84 -3.99
CA ASP A 176 -8.56 19.58 -4.75
C ASP A 176 -8.93 21.07 -4.95
N ASP A 177 -10.21 21.40 -4.75
CA ASP A 177 -10.72 22.76 -4.93
C ASP A 177 -10.82 23.52 -3.60
N ALA A 178 -10.01 24.58 -3.49
CA ALA A 178 -9.88 25.44 -2.32
C ALA A 178 -11.18 26.16 -1.90
N ARG A 179 -12.24 26.12 -2.73
CA ARG A 179 -13.56 26.65 -2.37
C ARG A 179 -14.32 25.77 -1.38
N TYR A 180 -13.93 24.49 -1.25
CA TYR A 180 -14.55 23.57 -0.31
C TYR A 180 -13.81 23.59 1.02
N GLU A 181 -14.59 23.57 2.11
CA GLU A 181 -14.02 23.32 3.42
C GLU A 181 -13.43 21.91 3.47
N GLN A 182 -12.18 21.81 3.92
CA GLN A 182 -11.51 20.53 4.04
C GLN A 182 -12.03 19.76 5.27
N PRO A 183 -12.15 18.43 5.16
CA PRO A 183 -12.55 17.58 6.29
C PRO A 183 -11.45 17.38 7.33
N ILE A 184 -10.31 18.06 7.18
CA ILE A 184 -9.16 17.98 8.08
C ILE A 184 -8.75 19.35 8.59
N LYS A 185 -8.17 19.38 9.78
CA LYS A 185 -7.41 20.52 10.31
C LYS A 185 -6.16 20.04 11.03
N TRP A 186 -5.19 20.93 11.17
CA TRP A 186 -3.95 20.69 11.91
C TRP A 186 -3.85 21.64 13.09
N GLU A 187 -3.67 21.10 14.30
CA GLU A 187 -3.43 21.88 15.51
C GLU A 187 -2.28 21.23 16.28
N ASN A 188 -1.24 21.99 16.63
CA ASN A 188 -0.06 21.47 17.34
C ASN A 188 0.56 20.21 16.69
N GLN A 189 0.62 20.18 15.35
CA GLN A 189 1.12 19.04 14.54
C GLN A 189 0.27 17.77 14.63
N ILE A 190 -0.94 17.87 15.18
CA ILE A 190 -1.92 16.78 15.26
C ILE A 190 -2.97 17.00 14.18
N MET A 191 -3.24 15.96 13.40
CA MET A 191 -4.32 15.95 12.42
C MET A 191 -5.64 15.63 13.11
N TYR A 192 -6.66 16.43 12.81
CA TYR A 192 -8.04 16.18 13.22
C TYR A 192 -8.91 16.00 11.98
N ILE A 193 -9.85 15.05 12.04
CA ILE A 193 -10.90 14.86 11.04
C ILE A 193 -12.20 15.45 11.58
N ARG A 194 -12.92 16.20 10.74
CA ARG A 194 -14.26 16.72 11.04
C ARG A 194 -15.31 15.81 10.44
N ASP A 195 -16.13 15.14 11.23
CA ASP A 195 -17.20 14.29 10.69
C ASP A 195 -18.37 15.09 10.08
N GLN A 196 -19.41 14.38 9.63
CA GLN A 196 -20.60 14.99 9.06
C GLN A 196 -21.44 15.80 10.06
N GLU A 197 -21.34 15.49 11.35
CA GLU A 197 -22.05 16.20 12.43
C GLU A 197 -21.27 17.43 12.93
N GLY A 198 -20.05 17.63 12.43
CA GLY A 198 -19.15 18.72 12.80
C GLY A 198 -18.24 18.40 13.98
N GLY A 199 -18.24 17.16 14.47
CA GLY A 199 -17.35 16.67 15.52
C GLY A 199 -15.92 16.49 15.02
N TYR A 200 -14.94 16.84 15.85
CA TYR A 200 -13.52 16.69 15.52
C TYR A 200 -12.89 15.50 16.25
N TYR A 201 -12.21 14.64 15.51
CA TYR A 201 -11.56 13.43 16.00
C TYR A 201 -10.06 13.52 15.74
N GLN A 202 -9.27 13.37 16.81
CA GLN A 202 -7.82 13.29 16.72
C GLN A 202 -7.40 12.00 16.02
N ILE A 203 -6.43 12.07 15.11
CA ILE A 203 -5.91 10.91 14.40
C ILE A 203 -4.53 10.52 14.93
N THR A 204 -4.44 9.30 15.46
CA THR A 204 -3.20 8.63 15.80
C THR A 204 -2.85 7.73 14.65
N ILE A 205 -1.95 8.19 13.79
CA ILE A 205 -0.86 7.43 13.21
C ILE A 205 -0.03 8.48 12.52
N ASN A 206 1.14 8.73 13.10
CA ASN A 206 2.08 9.67 12.54
C ASN A 206 2.92 8.91 11.52
N THR A 207 2.48 8.86 10.26
CA THR A 207 3.44 8.66 9.16
C THR A 207 4.24 9.94 8.90
N ASN A 208 4.02 11.03 9.66
CA ASN A 208 4.97 12.13 9.68
C ASN A 208 6.28 11.61 10.27
N TYR A 209 7.19 11.27 9.36
CA TYR A 209 8.59 11.47 9.58
C TYR A 209 8.76 12.83 10.24
N HIS A 210 9.35 12.86 11.43
CA HIS A 210 9.88 14.08 12.00
C HIS A 210 10.79 14.71 10.95
N ILE A 211 10.27 15.70 10.21
CA ILE A 211 11.10 16.67 9.52
C ILE A 211 11.55 17.60 10.65
N ASN A 212 12.63 17.19 11.32
CA ASN A 212 13.39 18.14 12.10
C ASN A 212 14.09 19.04 11.08
N ASP A 213 13.80 20.33 11.16
CA ASP A 213 14.50 21.40 10.45
C ASP A 213 16.02 21.33 10.65
#